data_AF-A0AAT9F2T0-F1
#
_entry.id   AF-A0AAT9F2T0-F1
#
_cell.length_a   1.000
_cell.length_b   1.000
_cell.length_c   1.000
_cell.angle_alpha   90.00
_cell.angle_beta   90.00
_cell.angle_gamma   90.00
#
_symmetry.space_group_name_H-M   'P 1'
#
loop_
_entity.id
_entity.type
_entity.pdbx_description
1 polymer ?
#
loop_
_entity_poly.entity_id
_entity_poly.type
_entity_poly.pdbx_seq_one_letter_code
_entity_poly.pdbx_strand_id
1 'polypeptide(L)'
;MKNKLEKKTKQKKGWIKELTDYEKSIFVNMLNEAAMKKRRWVTKKERFEVTNRFREVVNALREANGIKDNKDNVVSEQKIVSEVNVSDDIKVKKERKPRVRNIDNYGRLRKVSLSERNFLNDAVSEATEVKKSRLTDEERRKVLCVAREQIRSQRKANQIKSVRTKEKHSEVFEWKRPETFRR
;
A
#
# COMPACT_ATOMS: atom_id res chain seq x y z
N MET A 1 -30.76 -48.04 15.62
CA MET A 1 -31.57 -47.11 14.82
C MET A 1 -30.82 -45.78 14.66
N LYS A 2 -31.12 -45.06 13.58
CA LYS A 2 -30.38 -43.97 12.94
C LYS A 2 -30.07 -42.76 13.86
N ASN A 3 -28.79 -42.37 13.96
CA ASN A 3 -28.40 -40.98 14.25
C ASN A 3 -27.45 -40.49 13.13
N LYS A 4 -27.99 -40.41 11.92
CA LYS A 4 -27.37 -39.80 10.73
C LYS A 4 -28.25 -38.64 10.29
N LEU A 5 -28.46 -37.62 11.11
CA LEU A 5 -29.27 -36.45 10.73
C LEU A 5 -28.92 -35.27 11.62
N GLU A 6 -27.76 -34.65 11.36
CA GLU A 6 -27.59 -33.20 11.51
C GLU A 6 -26.30 -32.75 10.78
N LYS A 7 -26.11 -33.21 9.54
CA LYS A 7 -25.27 -32.46 8.61
C LYS A 7 -26.08 -31.28 8.13
N LYS A 8 -26.23 -30.24 8.96
CA LYS A 8 -26.72 -28.94 8.51
C LYS A 8 -25.75 -28.47 7.45
N THR A 9 -26.18 -28.55 6.19
CA THR A 9 -25.52 -27.95 5.04
C THR A 9 -25.49 -26.45 5.27
N LYS A 10 -24.44 -25.96 5.94
CA LYS A 10 -24.16 -24.53 6.06
C LYS A 10 -24.00 -23.99 4.64
N GLN A 11 -25.09 -23.50 4.06
CA GLN A 11 -25.03 -22.70 2.85
C GLN A 11 -24.01 -21.61 3.10
N LYS A 12 -22.96 -21.55 2.27
CA LYS A 12 -21.97 -20.49 2.37
C LYS A 12 -22.67 -19.19 2.01
N LYS A 13 -23.17 -18.46 3.01
CA LYS A 13 -23.66 -17.09 2.85
C LYS A 13 -22.55 -16.28 2.16
N GLY A 14 -22.95 -15.44 1.21
CA GLY A 14 -22.06 -14.66 0.34
C GLY A 14 -21.09 -13.78 1.14
N TRP A 15 -20.14 -13.19 0.42
CA TRP A 15 -19.16 -12.28 1.03
C TRP A 15 -19.87 -11.03 1.58
N ILE A 16 -19.57 -10.65 2.82
CA ILE A 16 -20.10 -9.42 3.44
C ILE A 16 -19.46 -8.23 2.71
N LYS A 17 -20.25 -7.46 1.97
CA LYS A 17 -19.74 -6.39 1.09
C LYS A 17 -19.28 -5.16 1.86
N GLU A 18 -20.00 -4.79 2.91
CA GLU A 18 -19.75 -3.58 3.69
C GLU A 18 -19.51 -3.98 5.14
N LEU A 19 -18.32 -3.68 5.66
CA LEU A 19 -17.92 -3.96 7.04
C LEU A 19 -17.75 -2.66 7.80
N THR A 20 -18.33 -2.58 9.00
CA THR A 20 -18.11 -1.45 9.90
C THR A 20 -16.67 -1.46 10.44
N ASP A 21 -16.18 -0.32 10.92
CA ASP A 21 -14.82 -0.25 11.48
C ASP A 21 -14.67 -1.12 12.74
N TYR A 22 -15.76 -1.28 13.49
CA TYR A 22 -15.83 -2.23 14.59
C TYR A 22 -15.66 -3.67 14.11
N GLU A 23 -16.38 -4.10 13.07
CA GLU A 23 -16.24 -5.44 12.49
C GLU A 23 -14.83 -5.67 11.92
N LYS A 24 -14.21 -4.67 11.29
CA LYS A 24 -12.82 -4.75 10.84
C LYS A 24 -11.86 -4.98 12.01
N SER A 25 -12.11 -4.35 13.17
CA SER A 25 -11.28 -4.53 14.36
C SER A 25 -11.35 -5.97 14.91
N ILE A 26 -12.53 -6.59 14.88
CA ILE A 26 -12.72 -8.00 15.28
C ILE A 26 -11.87 -8.91 14.39
N PHE A 27 -11.84 -8.68 13.07
CA PHE A 27 -11.04 -9.48 12.15
C PHE A 27 -9.53 -9.38 12.44
N VAL A 28 -9.04 -8.17 12.68
CA VAL A 28 -7.63 -7.92 13.01
C VAL A 28 -7.27 -8.61 14.33
N ASN A 29 -8.14 -8.55 15.34
CA ASN A 29 -7.93 -9.23 16.62
C ASN A 29 -7.86 -10.75 16.44
N MET A 30 -8.76 -11.36 15.68
CA MET A 30 -8.73 -12.80 15.40
C MET A 30 -7.46 -13.23 14.65
N LEU A 31 -6.96 -12.40 13.73
CA LEU A 31 -5.69 -12.67 13.05
C LEU A 31 -4.49 -12.57 13.99
N ASN A 32 -4.50 -11.58 14.89
CA ASN A 32 -3.45 -11.42 15.90
C ASN A 32 -3.46 -12.59 16.90
N GLU A 33 -4.62 -13.01 17.39
CA GLU A 33 -4.75 -14.19 18.25
C GLU A 33 -4.21 -15.46 17.58
N ALA A 34 -4.56 -15.67 16.30
CA ALA A 34 -4.06 -16.81 15.53
C ALA A 34 -2.53 -16.78 15.37
N ALA A 35 -1.95 -15.58 15.17
CA ALA A 35 -0.51 -15.40 15.08
C ALA A 35 0.19 -15.64 16.42
N MET A 36 -0.36 -15.08 17.51
CA MET A 36 0.18 -15.22 18.86
C MET A 36 0.14 -16.67 19.33
N LYS A 37 -0.94 -17.40 19.05
CA LYS A 37 -1.08 -18.82 19.41
C LYS A 37 0.00 -19.71 18.80
N LYS A 38 0.50 -19.38 17.61
CA LYS A 38 1.56 -20.14 16.94
C LYS A 38 2.93 -19.47 16.95
N ARG A 39 3.06 -18.30 17.60
CA ARG A 39 4.26 -17.45 17.62
C ARG A 39 4.89 -17.22 16.24
N ARG A 40 4.04 -17.17 15.20
CA ARG A 40 4.46 -17.04 13.80
C ARG A 40 3.37 -16.36 12.99
N TRP A 41 3.72 -15.87 11.81
CA TRP A 41 2.76 -15.29 10.87
C TRP A 41 1.71 -16.31 10.43
N VAL A 42 0.45 -15.85 10.35
CA VAL A 42 -0.69 -16.68 9.90
C VAL A 42 -0.52 -17.07 8.43
N THR A 43 -0.50 -18.37 8.16
CA THR A 43 -0.38 -18.93 6.80
C THR A 43 -1.66 -18.73 5.98
N LYS A 44 -1.59 -18.90 4.65
CA LYS A 44 -2.75 -18.69 3.76
C LYS A 44 -3.96 -19.56 4.12
N LYS A 45 -3.74 -20.83 4.53
CA LYS A 45 -4.80 -21.75 4.96
C LYS A 45 -5.45 -21.28 6.26
N GLU A 46 -4.64 -20.92 7.25
CA GLU A 46 -5.12 -20.43 8.55
C GLU A 46 -5.87 -19.09 8.41
N ARG A 47 -5.39 -18.17 7.54
CA ARG A 47 -6.10 -16.92 7.25
C ARG A 47 -7.49 -17.21 6.67
N PHE A 48 -7.61 -18.21 5.81
CA PHE A 48 -8.90 -18.62 5.25
C PHE A 48 -9.85 -19.17 6.32
N GLU A 49 -9.34 -19.96 7.27
CA GLU A 49 -10.11 -20.45 8.42
C GLU A 49 -10.56 -19.30 9.33
N VAL A 50 -9.66 -18.37 9.66
CA VAL A 50 -9.98 -17.16 10.43
C VAL A 50 -11.05 -16.33 9.72
N THR A 51 -10.96 -16.18 8.39
CA THR A 51 -11.96 -15.47 7.61
C THR A 51 -13.34 -16.15 7.67
N ASN A 52 -13.38 -17.49 7.65
CA ASN A 52 -14.65 -18.22 7.78
C ASN A 52 -15.26 -18.06 9.18
N ARG A 53 -14.45 -18.14 10.24
CA ARG A 53 -14.91 -17.91 11.63
C ARG A 53 -15.38 -16.48 11.82
N PHE A 54 -14.64 -15.52 11.29
CA PHE A 54 -15.01 -14.11 11.31
C PHE A 54 -16.39 -13.88 10.68
N ARG A 55 -16.67 -14.51 9.54
CA ARG A 55 -18.01 -14.43 8.92
C ARG A 55 -19.11 -14.98 9.84
N GLU A 56 -18.86 -16.09 10.52
CA GLU A 56 -19.84 -16.65 11.46
C GLU A 56 -20.11 -15.68 12.61
N VAL A 57 -19.07 -15.07 13.17
CA VAL A 57 -19.19 -14.09 14.26
C VAL A 57 -19.91 -12.82 13.81
N VAL A 58 -19.54 -12.23 12.67
CA VAL A 58 -20.20 -11.01 12.19
C VAL A 58 -21.66 -11.26 11.81
N ASN A 59 -21.96 -12.39 11.17
CA ASN A 59 -23.35 -12.74 10.87
C ASN A 59 -24.17 -12.92 12.14
N ALA A 60 -23.61 -13.58 13.17
CA ALA A 60 -24.29 -13.72 14.46
C ALA A 60 -24.51 -12.37 15.15
N LEU A 61 -23.54 -11.45 15.10
CA LEU A 61 -23.68 -10.10 15.64
C LEU A 61 -24.76 -9.29 14.91
N ARG A 62 -24.80 -9.34 13.57
CA ARG A 62 -25.83 -8.65 12.78
C ARG A 62 -27.21 -9.23 12.98
N GLU A 63 -27.31 -10.56 13.09
CA GLU A 63 -28.56 -11.27 13.39
C GLU A 63 -29.07 -10.91 14.78
N ALA A 64 -28.19 -10.88 15.79
CA ALA A 64 -28.52 -10.44 17.14
C ALA A 64 -28.97 -8.97 17.19
N ASN A 65 -28.34 -8.10 16.40
CA ASN A 65 -28.70 -6.68 16.31
C ASN A 65 -29.93 -6.42 15.42
N GLY A 66 -30.56 -7.46 14.86
CA GLY A 66 -31.77 -7.32 14.04
C GLY A 66 -31.55 -6.55 12.73
N ILE A 67 -30.32 -6.42 12.27
CA ILE A 67 -29.98 -5.72 11.02
C ILE A 67 -30.31 -6.66 9.86
N LYS A 68 -31.59 -6.71 9.50
CA LYS A 68 -31.99 -7.24 8.19
C LYS A 68 -31.45 -6.27 7.15
N ASP A 69 -30.81 -6.78 6.11
CA ASP A 69 -30.26 -6.02 4.99
C ASP A 69 -31.37 -5.24 4.26
N ASN A 70 -31.87 -4.17 4.87
CA ASN A 70 -32.73 -3.20 4.22
C ASN A 70 -31.81 -2.27 3.44
N LYS A 71 -31.97 -2.33 2.12
CA LYS A 71 -31.12 -1.70 1.11
C LYS A 71 -31.10 -0.17 1.15
N ASP A 72 -31.90 0.44 2.02
CA ASP A 72 -32.03 1.88 2.15
C ASP A 72 -32.25 2.22 3.64
N ASN A 73 -31.18 2.31 4.44
CA ASN A 73 -31.24 3.19 5.59
C ASN A 73 -29.86 3.63 6.08
N VAL A 74 -29.68 4.95 6.08
CA VAL A 74 -28.60 5.68 6.73
C VAL A 74 -28.55 5.24 8.20
N VAL A 75 -27.48 4.55 8.58
CA VAL A 75 -27.30 4.06 9.95
C VAL A 75 -27.15 5.27 10.87
N SER A 76 -28.19 5.51 11.68
CA SER A 76 -28.14 6.40 12.83
C SER A 76 -27.18 5.81 13.84
N GLU A 77 -26.22 6.61 14.26
CA GLU A 77 -25.20 6.28 15.26
C GLU A 77 -25.88 5.77 16.54
N GLN A 78 -25.58 4.53 16.92
CA GLN A 78 -25.93 4.02 18.24
C GLN A 78 -25.08 4.77 19.28
N LYS A 79 -25.76 5.70 19.96
CA LYS A 79 -25.33 6.45 21.13
C LYS A 79 -25.00 5.47 22.27
N ILE A 80 -23.74 5.05 22.36
CA ILE A 80 -23.19 4.47 23.59
C ILE A 80 -22.79 5.64 24.47
N VAL A 81 -23.61 5.90 25.50
CA VAL A 81 -23.27 6.81 26.59
C VAL A 81 -22.18 6.14 27.42
N SER A 82 -20.96 6.65 27.32
CA SER A 82 -19.95 6.51 28.37
C SER A 82 -19.27 7.87 28.54
N GLU A 83 -19.77 8.64 29.51
CA GLU A 83 -19.12 9.81 30.06
C GLU A 83 -17.78 9.40 30.67
N VAL A 84 -16.67 9.72 30.00
CA VAL A 84 -15.39 9.98 30.67
C VAL A 84 -14.66 11.06 29.86
N ASN A 85 -14.70 12.27 30.42
CA ASN A 85 -13.80 13.42 30.27
C ASN A 85 -12.95 13.55 28.99
N VAL A 86 -13.26 14.64 28.28
CA VAL A 86 -12.37 15.35 27.36
C VAL A 86 -11.10 15.77 28.09
N SER A 87 -9.95 15.28 27.62
CA SER A 87 -8.69 15.99 27.72
C SER A 87 -8.09 16.05 26.33
N ASP A 88 -7.95 17.29 25.83
CA ASP A 88 -7.44 17.67 24.53
C ASP A 88 -5.97 17.28 24.34
N ASP A 89 -5.73 16.02 23.99
CA ASP A 89 -4.45 15.64 23.40
C ASP A 89 -4.48 15.98 21.92
N ILE A 90 -3.93 17.16 21.62
CA ILE A 90 -3.49 17.59 20.30
C ILE A 90 -2.79 16.40 19.63
N LYS A 91 -3.51 15.70 18.74
CA LYS A 91 -2.94 14.66 17.88
C LYS A 91 -1.95 15.37 16.96
N VAL A 92 -0.70 15.44 17.42
CA VAL A 92 0.46 15.71 16.58
C VAL A 92 0.28 14.85 15.34
N LYS A 93 0.03 15.50 14.20
CA LYS A 93 -0.05 14.83 12.91
C LYS A 93 1.28 14.13 12.73
N LYS A 94 1.36 12.85 13.08
CA LYS A 94 2.51 12.00 12.77
C LYS A 94 2.82 12.25 11.32
N GLU A 95 3.99 12.80 11.04
CA GLU A 95 4.46 13.09 9.70
C GLU A 95 4.15 11.86 8.83
N ARG A 96 3.35 12.09 7.79
CA ARG A 96 3.02 11.03 6.83
C ARG A 96 4.36 10.53 6.31
N LYS A 97 4.70 9.26 6.61
CA LYS A 97 5.88 8.60 6.03
C LYS A 97 5.87 8.90 4.52
N PRO A 98 7.01 9.30 3.93
CA PRO A 98 7.06 9.65 2.52
C PRO A 98 6.43 8.51 1.72
N ARG A 99 5.46 8.86 0.87
CA ARG A 99 4.79 7.92 -0.03
C ARG A 99 5.87 7.04 -0.65
N VAL A 100 5.71 5.73 -0.45
CA VAL A 100 6.56 4.62 -0.91
C VAL A 100 7.36 5.03 -2.14
N ARG A 101 8.70 4.89 -2.09
CA ARG A 101 9.60 5.08 -3.24
C ARG A 101 8.97 4.40 -4.48
N ASN A 102 9.14 4.94 -5.69
CA ASN A 102 8.61 4.38 -6.95
C ASN A 102 9.27 3.01 -7.32
N ILE A 103 9.24 2.07 -6.38
CA ILE A 103 10.02 0.85 -6.31
C ILE A 103 9.09 -0.24 -5.77
N ASP A 104 9.05 -1.38 -6.45
CA ASP A 104 8.37 -2.57 -5.99
C ASP A 104 9.14 -3.26 -4.86
N ASN A 105 8.48 -4.17 -4.13
CA ASN A 105 9.13 -4.98 -3.08
C ASN A 105 10.36 -5.78 -3.59
N TYR A 106 10.49 -5.93 -4.91
CA TYR A 106 11.61 -6.60 -5.59
C TYR A 106 12.66 -5.63 -6.17
N GLY A 107 12.62 -4.34 -5.84
CA GLY A 107 13.55 -3.34 -6.37
C GLY A 107 13.26 -2.89 -7.81
N ARG A 108 12.15 -3.34 -8.43
CA ARG A 108 11.76 -2.95 -9.79
C ARG A 108 11.17 -1.54 -9.81
N LEU A 109 11.47 -0.76 -10.85
CA LEU A 109 10.84 0.56 -11.02
C LEU A 109 9.34 0.39 -11.32
N ARG A 110 8.49 1.00 -10.49
CA ARG A 110 7.02 0.89 -10.61
C ARG A 110 6.46 1.56 -11.86
N LYS A 111 7.01 2.73 -12.17
CA LYS A 111 6.63 3.54 -13.33
C LYS A 111 7.89 3.75 -14.16
N VAL A 112 7.83 3.36 -15.42
CA VAL A 112 8.91 3.49 -16.41
C VAL A 112 8.31 4.23 -17.60
N SER A 113 8.95 5.31 -18.05
CA SER A 113 8.52 6.04 -19.25
C SER A 113 8.76 5.18 -20.50
N LEU A 114 8.19 5.59 -21.64
CA LEU A 114 8.42 4.89 -22.91
C LEU A 114 9.92 4.89 -23.28
N SER A 115 10.60 6.02 -23.12
CA SER A 115 12.04 6.15 -23.37
C SER A 115 12.88 5.23 -22.47
N GLU A 116 12.58 5.18 -21.17
CA GLU A 116 13.27 4.29 -20.24
C GLU A 116 12.98 2.82 -20.53
N ARG A 117 11.79 2.50 -21.07
CA ARG A 117 11.44 1.13 -21.46
C ARG A 117 12.22 0.71 -22.71
N ASN A 118 12.36 1.60 -23.69
CA ASN A 118 13.21 1.37 -24.86
C ASN A 118 14.66 1.16 -24.41
N PHE A 119 15.19 2.01 -23.55
CA PHE A 119 16.53 1.86 -22.97
C PHE A 119 16.77 0.48 -22.31
N LEU A 120 15.78 -0.04 -21.57
CA LEU A 120 15.89 -1.38 -20.98
C LEU A 120 15.88 -2.50 -22.01
N ASN A 121 15.15 -2.33 -23.12
CA ASN A 121 15.15 -3.29 -24.21
C ASN A 121 16.45 -3.22 -25.02
N ASP A 122 16.93 -2.01 -25.30
CA ASP A 122 18.18 -1.75 -26.01
C ASP A 122 19.36 -2.37 -25.26
N ALA A 123 19.45 -2.16 -23.94
CA ALA A 123 20.50 -2.77 -23.12
C ALA A 123 20.48 -4.31 -23.15
N VAL A 124 19.30 -4.93 -23.24
CA VAL A 124 19.18 -6.38 -23.39
C VAL A 124 19.58 -6.81 -24.80
N SER A 125 19.20 -6.04 -25.83
CA SER A 125 19.57 -6.28 -27.22
C SER A 125 21.08 -6.19 -27.43
N GLU A 126 21.72 -5.14 -26.94
CA GLU A 126 23.17 -4.97 -26.97
C GLU A 126 23.88 -6.13 -26.27
N ALA A 127 23.38 -6.55 -25.11
CA ALA A 127 23.96 -7.69 -24.40
C ALA A 127 23.78 -9.01 -25.17
N THR A 128 22.68 -9.22 -25.90
CA THR A 128 22.52 -10.38 -26.78
C THR A 128 23.46 -10.34 -27.99
N GLU A 129 23.66 -9.17 -28.58
CA GLU A 129 24.58 -8.97 -29.71
C GLU A 129 26.04 -9.24 -29.28
N VAL A 130 26.46 -8.70 -28.15
CA VAL A 130 27.80 -8.92 -27.59
C VAL A 130 28.06 -10.40 -27.32
N LYS A 131 27.05 -11.09 -26.77
CA LYS A 131 27.15 -12.53 -26.49
C LYS A 131 26.99 -13.40 -27.75
N LYS A 132 26.47 -12.85 -28.86
CA LYS A 132 26.11 -13.54 -30.11
C LYS A 132 25.20 -14.76 -29.92
N SER A 133 24.52 -14.83 -28.77
CA SER A 133 23.70 -15.96 -28.36
C SER A 133 22.65 -15.50 -27.33
N ARG A 134 21.63 -16.33 -27.10
CA ARG A 134 20.52 -15.98 -26.22
C ARG A 134 21.03 -15.82 -24.77
N LEU A 135 20.68 -14.71 -24.13
CA LEU A 135 20.98 -14.47 -22.72
C LEU A 135 20.26 -15.47 -21.83
N THR A 136 20.96 -15.98 -20.82
CA THR A 136 20.35 -16.72 -19.71
C THR A 136 19.56 -15.76 -18.82
N ASP A 137 18.61 -16.29 -18.05
CA ASP A 137 17.76 -15.47 -17.18
C ASP A 137 18.56 -14.69 -16.13
N GLU A 138 19.67 -15.26 -15.64
CA GLU A 138 20.55 -14.61 -14.67
C GLU A 138 21.33 -13.45 -15.28
N GLU A 139 21.90 -13.64 -16.47
CA GLU A 139 22.61 -12.57 -17.19
C GLU A 139 21.64 -11.44 -17.54
N ARG A 140 20.46 -11.78 -18.06
CA ARG A 140 19.42 -10.80 -18.36
C ARG A 140 19.02 -10.02 -17.11
N ARG A 141 18.92 -10.70 -15.95
CA ARG A 141 18.64 -10.06 -14.68
C ARG A 141 19.75 -9.09 -14.25
N LYS A 142 21.03 -9.47 -14.41
CA LYS A 142 22.18 -8.61 -14.12
C LYS A 142 22.20 -7.36 -15.01
N VAL A 143 22.04 -7.53 -16.32
CA VAL A 143 21.97 -6.42 -17.30
C VAL A 143 20.83 -5.45 -16.93
N LEU A 144 19.63 -5.98 -16.68
CA LEU A 144 18.49 -5.16 -16.30
C LEU A 144 18.64 -4.49 -14.93
N CYS A 145 19.41 -5.06 -13.99
CA CYS A 145 19.72 -4.40 -12.73
C CYS A 145 20.57 -3.14 -12.97
N VAL A 146 21.66 -3.27 -13.73
CA VAL A 146 22.57 -2.16 -14.06
C VAL A 146 21.82 -1.05 -14.81
N ALA A 147 21.07 -1.41 -15.86
CA ALA A 147 20.31 -0.42 -16.64
C ALA A 147 19.26 0.32 -15.80
N ARG A 148 18.60 -0.37 -14.86
CA ARG A 148 17.65 0.27 -13.92
C ARG A 148 18.36 1.21 -12.94
N GLU A 149 19.57 0.88 -12.52
CA GLU A 149 20.36 1.75 -11.66
C GLU A 149 20.76 3.04 -12.38
N GLN A 150 21.14 2.96 -13.66
CA GLN A 150 21.41 4.14 -14.49
C GLN A 150 20.17 5.04 -14.61
N ILE A 151 18.99 4.47 -14.86
CA ILE A 151 17.72 5.25 -14.87
C ILE A 151 17.50 5.96 -13.54
N ARG A 152 17.77 5.32 -12.40
CA ARG A 152 17.64 5.95 -11.07
C ARG A 152 18.59 7.13 -10.91
N SER A 153 19.85 6.94 -11.29
CA SER A 153 20.87 7.98 -11.23
C SER A 153 20.47 9.17 -12.10
N GLN A 154 19.98 8.92 -13.31
CA GLN A 154 19.52 9.98 -14.22
C GLN A 154 18.32 10.75 -13.64
N ARG A 155 17.34 10.06 -13.06
CA ARG A 155 16.19 10.70 -12.41
C ARG A 155 16.62 11.59 -11.25
N LYS A 156 17.53 11.11 -10.41
CA LYS A 156 18.07 11.88 -9.28
C LYS A 156 18.80 13.14 -9.80
N ALA A 157 19.61 13.00 -10.84
CA ALA A 157 20.28 14.12 -11.47
C ALA A 157 19.29 15.15 -12.05
N ASN A 158 18.27 14.69 -12.77
CA ASN A 158 17.22 15.56 -13.32
C ASN A 158 16.43 16.28 -12.22
N GLN A 159 16.14 15.60 -11.11
CA GLN A 159 15.49 16.22 -9.95
C GLN A 159 16.35 17.35 -9.37
N ILE A 160 17.65 17.10 -9.15
CA ILE A 160 18.59 18.12 -8.65
C ILE A 160 18.68 19.31 -9.62
N LYS A 161 18.79 19.03 -10.93
CA LYS A 161 18.81 20.08 -11.96
C LYS A 161 17.54 20.95 -11.90
N SER A 162 16.36 20.32 -11.80
CA SER A 162 15.09 21.03 -11.74
C SER A 162 14.90 21.89 -10.47
N VAL A 163 15.52 21.47 -9.35
CA VAL A 163 15.54 22.26 -8.11
C VAL A 163 16.45 23.48 -8.28
N ARG A 164 17.68 23.27 -8.77
CA ARG A 164 18.63 24.37 -9.03
C ARG A 164 18.11 25.42 -9.99
N THR A 165 17.39 25.02 -11.04
CA THR A 165 16.78 25.98 -11.97
C THR A 165 15.71 26.83 -11.30
N LYS A 166 14.93 26.26 -10.37
CA LYS A 166 13.93 27.03 -9.60
C LYS A 166 14.59 28.04 -8.67
N GLU A 167 15.66 27.64 -7.99
CA GLU A 167 16.46 28.54 -7.12
C GLU A 167 17.02 29.73 -7.91
N LYS A 168 17.60 29.47 -9.09
CA LYS A 168 18.10 30.53 -9.99
C LYS A 168 17.02 31.51 -10.45
N HIS A 169 15.80 31.02 -10.69
CA HIS A 169 14.68 31.87 -11.10
C HIS A 169 14.01 32.61 -9.93
N SER A 170 14.21 32.16 -8.68
CA SER A 170 13.70 32.87 -7.49
C SER A 170 14.59 34.02 -7.04
N GLU A 171 15.88 34.00 -7.38
CA GLU A 171 16.75 35.15 -7.20
C GLU A 171 16.42 36.20 -8.27
N VAL A 172 15.49 37.10 -7.94
CA VAL A 172 15.28 38.33 -8.73
C VAL A 172 16.57 39.13 -8.61
N PHE A 173 17.33 39.16 -9.70
CA PHE A 173 18.52 40.00 -9.78
C PHE A 173 18.08 41.47 -9.74
N GLU A 174 18.18 42.10 -8.57
CA GLU A 174 17.98 43.53 -8.43
C GLU A 174 19.25 44.25 -8.90
N TRP A 175 19.17 44.88 -10.07
CA TRP A 175 20.26 45.74 -10.52
C TRP A 175 20.27 47.01 -9.66
N LYS A 176 21.15 47.05 -8.65
CA LYS A 176 21.41 48.28 -7.90
C LYS A 176 22.32 49.19 -8.72
N ARG A 177 21.85 50.41 -8.98
CA ARG A 177 22.67 51.47 -9.58
C ARG A 177 23.87 51.73 -8.64
N PRO A 178 25.12 51.68 -9.12
CA PRO A 178 26.28 51.93 -8.27
C PRO A 178 26.20 53.34 -7.67
N GLU A 179 26.53 53.43 -6.39
CA GLU A 179 26.47 54.69 -5.64
C GLU A 179 27.54 55.65 -6.19
N THR A 180 27.12 56.83 -6.61
CA THR A 180 28.00 57.82 -7.22
C THR A 180 29.05 58.25 -6.20
N PHE A 181 30.33 58.12 -6.55
CA PHE A 181 31.44 58.63 -5.75
C PHE A 181 31.19 60.10 -5.39
N ARG A 182 31.09 60.38 -4.09
CA ARG A 182 31.07 61.75 -3.58
C ARG A 182 32.47 62.33 -3.78
N ARG A 183 32.56 63.43 -4.54
CA ARG A 183 33.79 64.20 -4.73
C ARG A 183 34.06 65.07 -3.51
#